data_AF-A0AAW0BDV3-F1
#
_entry.id   AF-A0AAW0BDV3-F1
#
_cell.length_a   1.000
_cell.length_b   1.000
_cell.length_c   1.000
_cell.angle_alpha   90.00
_cell.angle_beta   90.00
_cell.angle_gamma   90.00
#
_symmetry.space_group_name_H-M   'P 1'
#
loop_
_entity.id
_entity.type
_entity.pdbx_description
1 polymer ?
#
loop_
_entity_poly.entity_id
_entity_poly.type
_entity_poly.pdbx_seq_one_letter_code
_entity_poly.pdbx_strand_id
1 'polypeptide(L)'
;MSTSQSPTSTPGSQSSDPTQVTEISTHLKRRITQLEEENEKLRSRRKRGPSECETTLARGIRKIVSLHVPIKVLIDEFDRRETAESDAENGEEGATASSPFDTEQALKREHDRNFESFQRLQGLFTRSYLQKVLEQEGFLERLKAWERPADEARGDDIKRLKVEVANWLNTLDKDDLQVLSEYEDYSFVTPHTRLGRGFQNITTGRLLCPIDYDWNDL
;
A
#
# COMPACT_ATOMS: atom_id res chain seq x y z
N MET A 1 -66.98 -62.40 26.06
CA MET A 1 -65.75 -62.04 26.79
C MET A 1 -64.58 -62.29 25.85
N SER A 2 -64.08 -61.25 25.18
CA SER A 2 -63.04 -61.37 24.16
C SER A 2 -61.70 -60.91 24.72
N THR A 3 -60.73 -61.80 24.73
CA THR A 3 -59.33 -61.54 25.13
C THR A 3 -58.55 -60.98 23.95
N SER A 4 -57.92 -59.81 24.16
CA SER A 4 -57.01 -59.15 23.23
C SER A 4 -55.57 -59.60 23.53
N GLN A 5 -54.84 -60.05 22.51
CA GLN A 5 -53.39 -60.26 22.56
C GLN A 5 -52.71 -59.27 21.62
N SER A 6 -51.68 -58.59 22.11
CA SER A 6 -50.80 -57.71 21.35
C SER A 6 -49.54 -58.47 20.89
N PRO A 7 -49.02 -58.25 19.67
CA PRO A 7 -47.73 -58.79 19.28
C PRO A 7 -46.58 -57.79 19.54
N THR A 8 -45.57 -58.28 20.26
CA THR A 8 -44.25 -57.69 20.45
C THR A 8 -43.44 -57.73 19.15
N SER A 9 -42.87 -56.59 18.74
CA SER A 9 -41.97 -56.50 17.57
C SER A 9 -40.53 -56.29 18.02
N THR A 10 -39.67 -57.25 17.70
CA THR A 10 -38.21 -57.21 17.91
C THR A 10 -37.54 -56.58 16.68
N PRO A 11 -36.53 -55.68 16.80
CA PRO A 11 -35.83 -55.15 15.63
C PRO A 11 -34.79 -56.14 15.11
N GLY A 12 -34.90 -56.51 13.83
CA GLY A 12 -33.94 -57.34 13.12
C GLY A 12 -32.63 -56.60 12.85
N SER A 13 -31.52 -57.22 13.27
CA SER A 13 -30.15 -56.81 12.96
C SER A 13 -29.87 -57.03 11.46
N GLN A 14 -29.75 -55.95 10.69
CA GLN A 14 -29.35 -56.01 9.28
C GLN A 14 -27.84 -56.25 9.17
N SER A 15 -27.47 -57.48 8.82
CA SER A 15 -26.14 -57.87 8.37
C SER A 15 -25.76 -57.08 7.11
N SER A 16 -24.84 -56.12 7.24
CA SER A 16 -24.30 -55.36 6.10
C SER A 16 -23.25 -56.19 5.36
N ASP A 17 -23.50 -56.50 4.09
CA ASP A 17 -22.60 -57.22 3.20
C ASP A 17 -21.30 -56.39 2.96
N PRO A 18 -20.10 -56.93 3.24
CA PRO A 18 -18.83 -56.19 3.13
C PRO A 18 -18.57 -55.63 1.72
N THR A 19 -19.17 -56.23 0.69
CA THR A 19 -19.01 -55.81 -0.70
C THR A 19 -19.64 -54.44 -0.95
N GLN A 20 -20.83 -54.17 -0.41
CA GLN A 20 -21.52 -52.87 -0.55
C GLN A 20 -20.76 -51.74 0.16
N VAL A 21 -20.15 -52.03 1.30
CA VAL A 21 -19.36 -51.04 2.06
C VAL A 21 -18.12 -50.62 1.26
N THR A 22 -17.47 -51.55 0.57
CA THR A 22 -16.31 -51.23 -0.27
C THR A 22 -16.68 -50.39 -1.48
N GLU A 23 -17.80 -50.68 -2.15
CA GLU A 23 -18.27 -49.88 -3.30
C GLU A 23 -18.64 -48.45 -2.88
N ILE A 24 -19.37 -48.29 -1.78
CA ILE A 24 -19.71 -46.97 -1.21
C ILE A 24 -18.42 -46.21 -0.85
N SER A 25 -17.43 -46.88 -0.26
CA SER A 25 -16.13 -46.26 0.06
C SER A 25 -15.40 -45.78 -1.18
N THR A 26 -15.38 -46.56 -2.27
CA THR A 26 -14.73 -46.14 -3.53
C THR A 26 -15.43 -44.96 -4.18
N HIS A 27 -16.76 -44.93 -4.16
CA HIS A 27 -17.54 -43.81 -4.70
C HIS A 27 -17.30 -42.53 -3.90
N LEU A 28 -17.29 -42.60 -2.57
CA LEU A 28 -17.00 -41.45 -1.70
C LEU A 28 -15.58 -40.92 -1.92
N LYS A 29 -14.58 -41.79 -2.06
CA LYS A 29 -13.19 -41.36 -2.36
C LYS A 29 -13.11 -40.60 -3.68
N ARG A 30 -13.75 -41.09 -4.75
CA ARG A 30 -13.79 -40.38 -6.04
C ARG A 30 -14.47 -39.03 -5.92
N ARG A 31 -15.56 -38.94 -5.15
CA ARG A 31 -16.27 -37.68 -4.92
C ARG A 31 -15.42 -36.68 -4.13
N ILE A 32 -14.66 -37.13 -3.14
CA ILE A 32 -13.75 -36.28 -2.37
C ILE A 32 -12.66 -35.72 -3.28
N THR A 33 -11.99 -36.55 -4.07
CA THR A 33 -10.96 -36.09 -5.01
C THR A 33 -11.50 -35.07 -6.00
N GLN A 34 -12.70 -35.30 -6.53
CA GLN A 34 -13.37 -34.36 -7.44
C GLN A 34 -13.66 -33.01 -6.76
N LEU A 35 -14.14 -33.03 -5.51
CA LEU A 35 -14.43 -31.83 -4.74
C LEU A 35 -13.14 -31.08 -4.31
N GLU A 36 -12.05 -31.78 -4.06
CA GLU A 36 -10.73 -31.19 -3.79
C GLU A 36 -10.17 -30.49 -5.04
N GLU A 37 -10.27 -31.12 -6.21
CA GLU A 37 -9.85 -30.52 -7.48
C GLU A 37 -10.70 -29.28 -7.85
N GLU A 38 -12.02 -29.36 -7.64
CA GLU A 38 -12.92 -28.23 -7.84
C GLU A 38 -12.62 -27.08 -6.87
N ASN A 39 -12.33 -27.39 -5.59
CA ASN A 39 -11.91 -26.39 -4.62
C ASN A 39 -10.58 -25.73 -4.99
N GLU A 40 -9.60 -26.49 -5.48
CA GLU A 40 -8.32 -25.93 -5.94
C GLU A 40 -8.51 -25.03 -7.18
N LYS A 41 -9.39 -25.42 -8.09
CA LYS A 41 -9.78 -24.62 -9.26
C LYS A 41 -10.52 -23.34 -8.87
N LEU A 42 -11.35 -23.37 -7.83
CA LEU A 42 -12.02 -22.19 -7.29
C LEU A 42 -11.06 -21.27 -6.53
N ARG A 43 -10.11 -21.84 -5.76
CA ARG A 43 -9.07 -21.08 -5.06
C ARG A 43 -8.10 -20.40 -6.02
N SER A 44 -7.70 -21.08 -7.10
CA SER A 44 -6.89 -20.49 -8.16
C SER A 44 -7.62 -19.39 -8.95
N ARG A 45 -8.94 -19.53 -9.16
CA ARG A 45 -9.78 -18.47 -9.75
C ARG A 45 -9.93 -17.22 -8.88
N ARG A 46 -9.78 -17.34 -7.55
CA ARG A 46 -9.79 -16.19 -6.62
C ARG A 46 -8.49 -15.41 -6.61
N LYS A 47 -7.38 -15.98 -7.10
CA LYS A 47 -6.11 -15.26 -7.32
C LYS A 47 -6.13 -14.38 -8.57
N ARG A 48 -7.27 -13.79 -8.92
CA ARG A 48 -7.26 -12.72 -9.95
C ARG A 48 -6.51 -11.55 -9.32
N GLY A 49 -5.39 -11.19 -9.93
CA GLY A 49 -4.66 -9.97 -9.57
C GLY A 49 -5.59 -8.76 -9.62
N PRO A 50 -5.18 -7.63 -9.01
CA PRO A 50 -5.98 -6.41 -9.02
C PRO A 50 -6.41 -6.10 -10.45
N SER A 51 -7.69 -5.77 -10.62
CA SER A 51 -8.21 -5.41 -11.94
C SER A 51 -7.41 -4.23 -12.52
N GLU A 52 -7.35 -4.07 -13.84
CA GLU A 52 -6.63 -2.95 -14.48
C GLU A 52 -7.08 -1.58 -13.94
N CYS A 53 -8.34 -1.48 -13.53
CA CYS A 53 -8.92 -0.32 -12.86
C CYS A 53 -8.27 -0.07 -11.49
N GLU A 54 -8.11 -1.10 -10.66
CA GLU A 54 -7.47 -1.01 -9.33
C GLU A 54 -5.99 -0.69 -9.43
N THR A 55 -5.30 -1.21 -10.45
CA THR A 55 -3.89 -0.88 -10.69
C THR A 55 -3.73 0.60 -11.06
N THR A 56 -4.59 1.12 -11.94
CA THR A 56 -4.58 2.54 -12.33
C THR A 56 -4.88 3.45 -11.15
N LEU A 57 -5.85 3.08 -10.32
CA LEU A 57 -6.21 3.76 -9.08
C LEU A 57 -5.03 3.79 -8.10
N ALA A 58 -4.40 2.63 -7.86
CA ALA A 58 -3.24 2.50 -6.97
C ALA A 58 -2.05 3.38 -7.43
N ARG A 59 -1.81 3.45 -8.75
CA ARG A 59 -0.78 4.33 -9.33
C ARG A 59 -1.06 5.83 -9.07
N GLY A 60 -2.33 6.22 -8.91
CA GLY A 60 -2.74 7.59 -8.59
C GLY A 60 -2.54 7.99 -7.13
N ILE A 61 -2.48 7.02 -6.20
CA ILE A 61 -2.42 7.29 -4.76
C ILE A 61 -1.20 8.14 -4.40
N ARG A 62 0.01 7.81 -4.90
CA ARG A 62 1.23 8.58 -4.61
C ARG A 62 1.19 10.02 -5.09
N LYS A 63 0.45 10.31 -6.16
CA LYS A 63 0.36 11.67 -6.75
C LYS A 63 -0.45 12.62 -5.88
N ILE A 64 -1.43 12.09 -5.16
CA ILE A 64 -2.49 12.90 -4.56
C ILE A 64 -2.37 12.93 -3.03
N VAL A 65 -1.85 11.86 -2.45
CA VAL A 65 -1.83 11.64 -1.01
C VAL A 65 -0.47 12.01 -0.42
N SER A 66 0.57 11.27 -0.80
CA SER A 66 1.95 11.53 -0.39
C SER A 66 2.93 10.72 -1.24
N LEU A 67 3.99 11.39 -1.73
CA LEU A 67 5.04 10.75 -2.51
C LEU A 67 5.90 9.81 -1.65
N HIS A 68 6.03 10.08 -0.35
CA HIS A 68 7.04 9.45 0.51
C HIS A 68 6.44 8.64 1.66
N VAL A 69 5.21 8.90 2.08
CA VAL A 69 4.60 8.23 3.25
C VAL A 69 3.88 6.95 2.81
N PRO A 70 4.27 5.75 3.26
CA PRO A 70 3.59 4.49 2.92
C PRO A 70 2.10 4.52 3.26
N ILE A 71 1.27 3.85 2.44
CA ILE A 71 -0.18 3.83 2.66
C ILE A 71 -0.51 3.24 4.04
N LYS A 72 0.23 2.21 4.46
CA LYS A 72 0.12 1.63 5.81
C LYS A 72 0.26 2.68 6.93
N VAL A 73 1.23 3.58 6.83
CA VAL A 73 1.48 4.62 7.86
C VAL A 73 0.30 5.59 7.97
N LEU A 74 -0.37 5.88 6.85
CA LEU A 74 -1.55 6.75 6.84
C LEU A 74 -2.76 6.10 7.52
N ILE A 75 -2.91 4.79 7.34
CA ILE A 75 -3.98 4.00 7.98
C ILE A 75 -3.70 3.84 9.46
N ASP A 76 -2.48 3.46 9.82
CA ASP A 76 -2.05 3.33 11.22
C ASP A 76 -2.29 4.66 11.97
N GLU A 77 -2.05 5.82 11.34
CA GLU A 77 -2.35 7.13 11.92
C GLU A 77 -3.85 7.42 12.05
N PHE A 78 -4.66 6.99 11.08
CA PHE A 78 -6.11 7.12 11.18
C PHE A 78 -6.68 6.26 12.32
N ASP A 79 -6.29 4.99 12.36
CA ASP A 79 -6.71 4.04 13.40
C ASP A 79 -6.31 4.53 14.80
N ARG A 80 -5.11 5.14 14.92
CA ARG A 80 -4.63 5.77 16.16
C ARG A 80 -5.54 6.90 16.63
N ARG A 81 -6.12 7.69 15.72
CA ARG A 81 -7.04 8.79 16.08
C ARG A 81 -8.43 8.30 16.43
N GLU A 82 -8.96 7.34 15.68
CA GLU A 82 -10.25 6.67 16.02
C GLU A 82 -10.21 6.05 17.42
N THR A 83 -9.12 5.33 17.74
CA THR A 83 -8.95 4.74 19.09
C THR A 83 -8.78 5.80 20.16
N ALA A 84 -7.97 6.84 19.94
CA ALA A 84 -7.79 7.93 20.90
C ALA A 84 -9.08 8.73 21.14
N GLU A 85 -9.91 8.95 20.13
CA GLU A 85 -11.23 9.60 20.26
C GLU A 85 -12.20 8.73 21.07
N SER A 86 -12.15 7.41 20.89
CA SER A 86 -12.99 6.47 21.67
C SER A 86 -12.58 6.35 23.14
N ASP A 87 -11.29 6.52 23.44
CA ASP A 87 -10.76 6.45 24.81
C ASP A 87 -10.92 7.78 25.57
N ALA A 88 -10.93 8.92 24.86
CA ALA A 88 -11.13 10.24 25.45
C ALA A 88 -12.53 10.43 26.11
N GLU A 89 -13.52 9.62 25.73
CA GLU A 89 -14.85 9.62 26.36
C GLU A 89 -14.89 8.88 27.71
N ASN A 90 -13.86 8.11 28.09
CA ASN A 90 -13.85 7.25 29.29
C ASN A 90 -12.79 7.55 30.36
N GLY A 91 -12.06 8.67 30.27
CA GLY A 91 -11.55 9.34 31.47
C GLY A 91 -10.05 9.54 31.62
N GLU A 92 -9.81 10.54 32.49
CA GLU A 92 -8.60 10.94 33.21
C GLU A 92 -7.34 11.30 32.42
N GLU A 93 -7.14 12.61 32.31
CA GLU A 93 -5.90 13.29 31.95
C GLU A 93 -4.73 12.84 32.87
N GLY A 94 -3.97 11.85 32.40
CA GLY A 94 -2.71 11.42 32.99
C GLY A 94 -1.53 12.22 32.42
N ALA A 95 -0.88 12.99 33.30
CA ALA A 95 0.16 13.95 32.99
C ALA A 95 1.54 13.35 32.59
N THR A 96 2.26 14.15 31.80
CA THR A 96 3.72 14.37 31.73
C THR A 96 4.65 13.26 31.22
N ALA A 97 5.37 13.60 30.14
CA ALA A 97 6.81 13.34 30.03
C ALA A 97 7.47 14.51 29.28
N SER A 98 8.37 15.23 29.95
CA SER A 98 9.23 16.27 29.38
C SER A 98 10.16 15.70 28.32
N SER A 99 9.71 15.75 27.07
CA SER A 99 10.46 15.46 25.84
C SER A 99 11.12 16.76 25.33
N PRO A 100 12.26 16.72 24.61
CA PRO A 100 12.82 17.91 23.99
C PRO A 100 11.74 18.56 23.10
N PHE A 101 11.40 19.81 23.41
CA PHE A 101 10.23 20.52 22.87
C PHE A 101 10.17 20.49 21.32
N ASP A 102 11.33 20.49 20.67
CA ASP A 102 11.43 20.44 19.21
C ASP A 102 11.08 19.07 18.61
N THR A 103 11.42 17.97 19.30
CA THR A 103 11.14 16.62 18.81
C THR A 103 9.66 16.25 18.91
N GLU A 104 9.01 16.61 20.01
CA GLU A 104 7.58 16.34 20.19
C GLU A 104 6.72 17.17 19.22
N GLN A 105 7.10 18.43 19.01
CA GLN A 105 6.43 19.29 18.03
C GLN A 105 6.65 18.81 16.59
N ALA A 106 7.83 18.32 16.26
CA ALA A 106 8.11 17.74 14.94
C ALA A 106 7.28 16.47 14.68
N LEU A 107 7.18 15.58 15.67
CA LEU A 107 6.35 14.38 15.60
C LEU A 107 4.88 14.74 15.43
N LYS A 108 4.37 15.70 16.21
CA LYS A 108 2.99 16.17 16.05
C LYS A 108 2.70 16.67 14.64
N ARG A 109 3.58 17.51 14.07
CA ARG A 109 3.46 17.99 12.69
C ARG A 109 3.47 16.84 11.67
N GLU A 110 4.27 15.80 11.92
CA GLU A 110 4.29 14.60 11.08
C GLU A 110 2.97 13.83 11.15
N HIS A 111 2.43 13.59 12.34
CA HIS A 111 1.14 12.94 12.53
C HIS A 111 0.01 13.73 11.87
N ASP A 112 -0.02 15.05 12.02
CA ASP A 112 -1.02 15.91 11.39
C ASP A 112 -0.95 15.87 9.87
N ARG A 113 0.26 15.92 9.29
CA ARG A 113 0.46 15.78 7.85
C ARG A 113 0.00 14.40 7.34
N ASN A 114 0.31 13.33 8.08
CA ASN A 114 -0.10 11.98 7.71
C ASN A 114 -1.63 11.83 7.75
N PHE A 115 -2.29 12.40 8.75
CA PHE A 115 -3.74 12.41 8.83
C PHE A 115 -4.39 13.22 7.70
N GLU A 116 -3.87 14.42 7.39
CA GLU A 116 -4.36 15.21 6.26
C GLU A 116 -4.19 14.45 4.94
N SER A 117 -3.05 13.80 4.74
CA SER A 117 -2.83 12.89 3.61
C SER A 117 -3.88 11.78 3.57
N PHE A 118 -4.20 11.14 4.70
CA PHE A 118 -5.26 10.14 4.76
C PHE A 118 -6.64 10.70 4.39
N GLN A 119 -6.98 11.92 4.83
CA GLN A 119 -8.22 12.58 4.41
C GLN A 119 -8.28 12.82 2.89
N ARG A 120 -7.15 13.18 2.27
CA ARG A 120 -7.05 13.28 0.81
C ARG A 120 -7.18 11.91 0.12
N LEU A 121 -6.62 10.87 0.73
CA LEU A 121 -6.83 9.50 0.28
C LEU A 121 -8.32 9.16 0.33
N GLN A 122 -9.05 9.59 1.36
CA GLN A 122 -10.49 9.40 1.43
C GLN A 122 -11.25 10.09 0.30
N GLY A 123 -10.85 11.32 -0.05
CA GLY A 123 -11.47 12.09 -1.14
C GLY A 123 -11.27 11.49 -2.54
N LEU A 124 -10.30 10.58 -2.72
CA LEU A 124 -10.03 9.95 -4.03
C LEU A 124 -11.04 8.90 -4.42
N PHE A 125 -11.60 8.25 -3.42
CA PHE A 125 -12.62 7.25 -3.65
C PHE A 125 -13.96 7.92 -3.38
N THR A 126 -15.00 7.54 -4.12
CA THR A 126 -16.34 7.90 -3.67
C THR A 126 -16.51 7.38 -2.25
N ARG A 127 -17.11 8.16 -1.36
CA ARG A 127 -17.32 7.78 0.06
C ARG A 127 -17.92 6.37 0.16
N SER A 128 -18.81 6.02 -0.77
CA SER A 128 -19.42 4.69 -0.90
C SER A 128 -18.47 3.58 -1.39
N TYR A 129 -17.46 3.88 -2.21
CA TYR A 129 -16.46 2.89 -2.63
C TYR A 129 -15.48 2.62 -1.51
N LEU A 130 -14.92 3.65 -0.87
CA LEU A 130 -13.96 3.46 0.21
C LEU A 130 -14.59 2.74 1.39
N GLN A 131 -15.81 3.12 1.77
CA GLN A 131 -16.54 2.45 2.85
C GLN A 131 -16.79 0.97 2.53
N LYS A 132 -17.22 0.64 1.30
CA LYS A 132 -17.35 -0.76 0.86
C LYS A 132 -16.02 -1.51 0.82
N VAL A 133 -14.92 -0.83 0.53
CA VAL A 133 -13.58 -1.43 0.47
C VAL A 133 -13.00 -1.62 1.86
N LEU A 134 -13.24 -0.70 2.79
CA LEU A 134 -12.89 -0.77 4.21
C LEU A 134 -13.69 -1.87 4.94
N GLU A 135 -14.98 -1.99 4.65
CA GLU A 135 -15.89 -2.99 5.24
C GLU A 135 -15.72 -4.40 4.63
N GLN A 136 -14.94 -4.54 3.54
CA GLN A 136 -14.68 -5.84 2.93
C GLN A 136 -13.59 -6.62 3.67
N GLU A 137 -13.88 -7.90 3.94
CA GLU A 137 -12.84 -8.85 4.33
C GLU A 137 -11.70 -8.83 3.29
N GLY A 138 -10.46 -8.70 3.77
CA GLY A 138 -9.28 -8.63 2.91
C GLY A 138 -8.84 -7.21 2.50
N PHE A 139 -9.37 -6.17 3.14
CA PHE A 139 -8.96 -4.78 2.88
C PHE A 139 -7.45 -4.57 3.01
N LEU A 140 -6.83 -5.08 4.08
CA LEU A 140 -5.39 -4.97 4.31
C LEU A 140 -4.58 -5.66 3.22
N GLU A 141 -5.03 -6.82 2.74
CA GLU A 141 -4.42 -7.53 1.61
C GLU A 141 -4.52 -6.71 0.32
N ARG A 142 -5.66 -6.04 0.09
CA ARG A 142 -5.85 -5.16 -1.08
C ARG A 142 -4.97 -3.92 -1.02
N LEU A 143 -4.84 -3.30 0.15
CA LEU A 143 -3.93 -2.17 0.36
C LEU A 143 -2.48 -2.55 0.10
N LYS A 144 -2.03 -3.70 0.64
CA LYS A 144 -0.71 -4.26 0.34
C LYS A 144 -0.54 -4.48 -1.17
N ALA A 145 -1.58 -4.94 -1.85
CA ALA A 145 -1.55 -5.10 -3.31
C ALA A 145 -1.46 -3.75 -4.06
N TRP A 146 -1.91 -2.64 -3.47
CA TRP A 146 -1.80 -1.29 -4.03
C TRP A 146 -0.43 -0.64 -3.81
N GLU A 147 0.31 -1.03 -2.78
CA GLU A 147 1.64 -0.46 -2.48
C GLU A 147 2.61 -0.61 -3.64
N ARG A 148 2.67 -1.80 -4.26
CA ARG A 148 3.61 -2.04 -5.37
C ARG A 148 3.29 -1.16 -6.60
N PRO A 149 2.07 -1.16 -7.17
CA PRO A 149 1.74 -0.26 -8.28
C PRO A 149 1.94 1.23 -7.94
N ALA A 150 1.62 1.62 -6.71
CA ALA A 150 1.83 2.98 -6.23
C ALA A 150 3.33 3.36 -6.25
N ASP A 151 4.19 2.48 -5.75
CA ASP A 151 5.64 2.68 -5.72
C ASP A 151 6.28 2.61 -7.11
N GLU A 152 5.79 1.75 -7.99
CA GLU A 152 6.19 1.70 -9.39
C GLU A 152 5.88 3.02 -10.10
N ALA A 153 4.66 3.56 -9.93
CA ALA A 153 4.27 4.85 -10.50
C ALA A 153 5.16 5.99 -10.00
N ARG A 154 5.41 6.04 -8.68
CA ARG A 154 6.37 6.99 -8.11
C ARG A 154 7.76 6.85 -8.73
N GLY A 155 8.23 5.61 -8.89
CA GLY A 155 9.52 5.33 -9.52
C GLY A 155 9.59 5.87 -10.94
N ASP A 156 8.52 5.66 -11.73
CA ASP A 156 8.40 6.18 -13.08
C ASP A 156 8.34 7.71 -13.13
N ASP A 157 7.53 8.33 -12.26
CA ASP A 157 7.41 9.79 -12.17
C ASP A 157 8.76 10.42 -11.76
N ILE A 158 9.48 9.86 -10.77
CA ILE A 158 10.81 10.34 -10.38
C ILE A 158 11.82 10.18 -11.52
N LYS A 159 11.79 9.08 -12.27
CA LYS A 159 12.66 8.89 -13.44
C LYS A 159 12.40 9.96 -14.50
N ARG A 160 11.13 10.25 -14.79
CA ARG A 160 10.74 11.31 -15.74
C ARG A 160 11.18 12.68 -15.23
N LEU A 161 10.90 12.99 -13.97
CA LEU A 161 11.28 14.26 -13.35
C LEU A 161 12.80 14.50 -13.41
N LYS A 162 13.62 13.46 -13.20
CA LYS A 162 15.09 13.57 -13.32
C LYS A 162 15.57 13.99 -14.70
N VAL A 163 14.90 13.50 -15.74
CA VAL A 163 15.19 13.84 -17.14
C VAL A 163 14.72 15.25 -17.43
N GLU A 164 13.50 15.59 -17.06
CA GLU A 164 12.93 16.93 -17.26
C GLU A 164 13.72 18.02 -16.52
N VAL A 165 14.10 17.78 -15.26
CA VAL A 165 14.93 18.73 -14.49
C VAL A 165 16.29 18.90 -15.14
N ALA A 166 16.92 17.82 -15.61
CA ALA A 166 18.21 17.95 -16.32
C ALA A 166 18.06 18.74 -17.62
N ASN A 167 17.03 18.47 -18.42
CA ASN A 167 16.75 19.22 -19.63
C ASN A 167 16.50 20.69 -19.32
N TRP A 168 15.67 20.99 -18.32
CA TRP A 168 15.40 22.35 -17.88
C TRP A 168 16.67 23.07 -17.41
N LEU A 169 17.51 22.44 -16.60
CA LEU A 169 18.80 23.00 -16.18
C LEU A 169 19.71 23.33 -17.37
N ASN A 170 19.70 22.48 -18.40
CA ASN A 170 20.47 22.73 -19.62
C ASN A 170 19.89 23.83 -20.52
N THR A 171 18.64 24.25 -20.26
CA THR A 171 18.01 25.41 -20.94
C THR A 171 18.15 26.72 -20.16
N LEU A 172 18.61 26.67 -18.91
CA LEU A 172 18.91 27.89 -18.16
C LEU A 172 20.02 28.66 -18.88
N ASP A 173 19.85 29.97 -18.96
CA ASP A 173 20.69 30.82 -19.78
C ASP A 173 22.16 30.67 -19.36
N LYS A 174 23.03 30.41 -20.35
CA LYS A 174 24.45 30.13 -20.09
C LYS A 174 25.19 31.40 -19.70
N ASP A 175 24.63 32.57 -19.96
CA ASP A 175 25.26 33.86 -19.67
C ASP A 175 25.42 34.09 -18.15
N ASP A 176 24.55 33.53 -17.31
CA ASP A 176 24.69 33.54 -15.83
C ASP A 176 25.72 32.51 -15.31
N LEU A 177 26.16 31.58 -16.16
CA LEU A 177 27.03 30.44 -15.83
C LEU A 177 28.40 30.49 -16.53
N GLN A 178 28.57 31.35 -17.54
CA GLN A 178 29.78 31.48 -18.37
C GLN A 178 30.98 32.05 -17.64
N VAL A 179 30.78 32.75 -16.50
CA VAL A 179 31.87 33.46 -15.80
C VAL A 179 32.90 32.50 -15.19
N LEU A 180 32.60 31.21 -15.04
CA LEU A 180 33.41 30.28 -14.24
C LEU A 180 34.05 29.09 -14.96
N SER A 181 33.90 28.90 -16.28
CA SER A 181 34.54 27.75 -16.94
C SER A 181 35.18 28.04 -18.29
N GLU A 182 36.51 28.12 -18.30
CA GLU A 182 37.34 27.86 -19.51
C GLU A 182 37.20 26.40 -20.00
N TYR A 183 36.54 25.53 -19.22
CA TYR A 183 36.25 24.13 -19.56
C TYR A 183 34.74 23.91 -19.78
N GLU A 184 34.31 24.00 -21.04
CA GLU A 184 32.90 23.88 -21.49
C GLU A 184 32.21 22.56 -21.07
N ASP A 185 32.96 21.51 -20.75
CA ASP A 185 32.44 20.15 -20.58
C ASP A 185 31.74 19.90 -19.22
N TYR A 186 32.00 20.73 -18.20
CA TYR A 186 31.47 20.51 -16.84
C TYR A 186 30.14 21.21 -16.54
N SER A 187 29.60 22.01 -17.48
CA SER A 187 28.34 22.73 -17.29
C SER A 187 27.10 21.88 -17.59
N PHE A 188 27.20 20.94 -18.54
CA PHE A 188 26.04 20.20 -19.03
C PHE A 188 25.64 19.03 -18.14
N VAL A 189 24.35 18.96 -17.79
CA VAL A 189 23.78 17.89 -16.97
C VAL A 189 23.23 16.79 -17.86
N THR A 190 23.85 15.60 -17.88
CA THR A 190 23.36 14.51 -18.73
C THR A 190 22.02 13.93 -18.22
N PRO A 191 20.91 13.97 -19.00
CA PRO A 191 19.57 13.67 -18.47
C PRO A 191 19.35 12.25 -17.95
N HIS A 192 20.03 11.26 -18.54
CA HIS A 192 19.79 9.84 -18.27
C HIS A 192 20.80 9.18 -17.31
N THR A 193 21.82 9.92 -16.86
CA THR A 193 22.82 9.42 -15.92
C THR A 193 22.97 10.36 -14.71
N ARG A 194 23.53 9.82 -13.62
CA ARG A 194 23.88 10.58 -12.41
C ARG A 194 25.29 11.18 -12.48
N LEU A 195 26.08 10.81 -13.49
CA LEU A 195 27.43 11.34 -13.70
C LEU A 195 27.34 12.85 -14.00
N GLY A 196 28.33 13.62 -13.51
CA GLY A 196 28.37 15.07 -13.73
C GLY A 196 27.23 15.83 -13.07
N ARG A 197 26.84 15.46 -11.85
CA ARG A 197 25.78 16.13 -11.06
C ARG A 197 26.24 16.38 -9.62
N GLY A 198 25.49 17.21 -8.91
CA GLY A 198 25.78 17.56 -7.52
C GLY A 198 26.90 18.59 -7.44
N PHE A 199 27.67 18.60 -6.35
CA PHE A 199 28.77 19.55 -6.16
C PHE A 199 29.91 19.43 -7.19
N GLN A 200 29.96 18.35 -7.97
CA GLN A 200 30.96 18.14 -9.03
C GLN A 200 30.63 18.85 -10.35
N ASN A 201 29.43 19.41 -10.49
CA ASN A 201 28.99 20.11 -11.69
C ASN A 201 28.58 21.53 -11.29
N ILE A 202 29.06 22.53 -12.03
CA ILE A 202 28.92 23.94 -11.65
C ILE A 202 27.44 24.32 -11.49
N THR A 203 26.60 23.94 -12.45
CA THR A 203 25.16 24.26 -12.46
C THR A 203 24.43 23.67 -11.26
N THR A 204 24.62 22.37 -11.00
CA THR A 204 23.92 21.69 -9.90
C THR A 204 24.56 21.95 -8.54
N GLY A 205 25.86 22.19 -8.48
CA GLY A 205 26.58 22.56 -7.26
C GLY A 205 26.13 23.91 -6.74
N ARG A 206 26.04 24.92 -7.62
CA ARG A 206 25.50 26.25 -7.27
C ARG A 206 24.08 26.19 -6.70
N LEU A 207 23.22 25.33 -7.26
CA LEU A 207 21.84 25.15 -6.77
C LEU A 207 21.75 24.40 -5.43
N LEU A 208 22.74 23.56 -5.12
CA LEU A 208 22.83 22.83 -3.86
C LEU A 208 23.63 23.59 -2.80
N CYS A 209 24.23 24.71 -3.17
CA CYS A 209 25.00 25.55 -2.28
C CYS A 209 24.11 26.08 -1.17
N PRO A 210 24.49 25.93 0.12
CA PRO A 210 23.77 26.56 1.22
C PRO A 210 23.66 28.07 1.01
N ILE A 211 22.56 28.66 1.49
CA ILE A 211 22.31 30.11 1.36
C ILE A 211 23.38 30.96 2.07
N ASP A 212 24.04 30.40 3.07
CA ASP A 212 25.11 31.05 3.83
C ASP A 212 26.44 31.10 3.07
N TYR A 213 26.52 30.47 1.89
CA TYR A 213 27.73 30.36 1.10
C TYR A 213 27.53 30.92 -0.31
N ASP A 214 28.39 31.87 -0.72
CA ASP A 214 28.39 32.38 -2.09
C ASP A 214 29.24 31.47 -2.97
N TRP A 215 28.59 30.78 -3.90
CA TRP A 215 29.25 29.91 -4.87
C TRP A 215 30.24 30.66 -5.78
N ASN A 216 30.08 31.97 -5.95
CA ASN A 216 30.94 32.78 -6.82
C ASN A 216 32.18 33.35 -6.10
N ASP A 217 32.29 33.16 -4.78
CA ASP A 217 33.41 33.61 -3.95
C ASP A 217 34.40 32.45 -3.64
N LEU A 218 34.39 31.41 -4.50
CA LEU A 218 35.26 30.22 -4.43
C LEU A 218 36.52 30.36 -5.28
#